data_AF-A0AAN4YYG8-F1
#
_entry.id   AF-A0AAN4YYG8-F1
#
_cell.length_a   1.000
_cell.length_b   1.000
_cell.length_c   1.000
_cell.angle_alpha   90.00
_cell.angle_beta   90.00
_cell.angle_gamma   90.00
#
_symmetry.space_group_name_H-M   'P 1'
#
loop_
_entity.id
_entity.type
_entity.pdbx_description
1 polymer ?
#
loop_
_entity_poly.entity_id
_entity_poly.type
_entity_poly.pdbx_seq_one_letter_code
_entity_poly.pdbx_strand_id
1 'polypeptide(L)'
;APIAFLLAIVAVLEARVTFPNSEVIQAADLVNYEASFKCANGCKLYVDRWDDDLLITQNGKVLASFTEISGPQPYAPKGLVLAKGTNYKVQANTTQPVANFVLYSVSAGAANYGLSVAAPQGTTGIKFEG
;
A
#
# COMPACT_ATOMS: atom_id res chain seq x y z
N ALA A 1 46.19 -24.15 -9.61
CA ALA A 1 45.40 -23.18 -8.82
C ALA A 1 44.11 -22.86 -9.58
N PRO A 2 42.92 -23.20 -9.07
CA PRO A 2 41.70 -22.60 -9.56
C PRO A 2 41.13 -21.63 -8.51
N ILE A 3 40.90 -20.39 -8.96
CA ILE A 3 40.23 -19.34 -8.21
C ILE A 3 38.73 -19.67 -8.23
N ALA A 4 38.19 -20.11 -7.10
CA ALA A 4 36.75 -20.27 -6.91
C ALA A 4 36.14 -18.88 -6.68
N PHE A 5 35.59 -18.29 -7.73
CA PHE A 5 34.82 -17.05 -7.65
C PHE A 5 33.41 -17.39 -7.15
N LEU A 6 33.21 -17.30 -5.82
CA LEU A 6 31.90 -17.50 -5.20
C LEU A 6 31.06 -16.23 -5.44
N LEU A 7 30.18 -16.25 -6.43
CA LEU A 7 29.13 -15.25 -6.63
C LEU A 7 28.07 -15.42 -5.54
N ALA A 8 28.12 -14.57 -4.51
CA ALA A 8 27.03 -14.43 -3.54
C ALA A 8 25.86 -13.70 -4.21
N ILE A 9 24.85 -14.47 -4.62
CA ILE A 9 23.56 -13.92 -5.07
C ILE A 9 22.84 -13.42 -3.82
N VAL A 10 22.90 -12.11 -3.57
CA VAL A 10 22.06 -11.46 -2.55
C VAL A 10 20.65 -11.39 -3.13
N ALA A 11 19.84 -12.42 -2.87
CA ALA A 11 18.41 -12.36 -3.09
C ALA A 11 17.82 -11.39 -2.05
N VAL A 12 17.58 -10.15 -2.45
CA VAL A 12 16.74 -9.23 -1.67
C VAL A 12 15.31 -9.77 -1.76
N LEU A 13 14.95 -10.65 -0.83
CA LEU A 13 13.56 -11.01 -0.59
C LEU A 13 12.88 -9.75 -0.03
N GLU A 14 12.18 -9.01 -0.87
CA GLU A 14 11.21 -8.00 -0.45
C GLU A 14 10.16 -8.71 0.41
N ALA A 15 10.37 -8.66 1.73
CA ALA A 15 9.49 -9.30 2.70
C ALA A 15 8.21 -8.45 2.84
N ARG A 16 7.30 -8.58 1.87
CA ARG A 16 5.94 -8.01 1.98
C ARG A 16 5.21 -8.70 3.12
N VAL A 17 4.82 -7.95 4.13
CA VAL A 17 4.09 -8.48 5.28
C VAL A 17 2.65 -8.78 4.86
N THR A 18 2.37 -10.07 4.59
CA THR A 18 1.04 -10.56 4.27
C THR A 18 0.45 -11.28 5.49
N PHE A 19 -0.73 -10.85 5.92
CA PHE A 19 -1.53 -11.52 6.91
C PHE A 19 -2.68 -12.29 6.21
N PRO A 20 -3.29 -13.30 6.84
CA PRO A 20 -4.34 -14.11 6.21
C PRO A 20 -5.52 -13.30 5.63
N ASN A 21 -5.79 -12.12 6.21
CA ASN A 21 -6.89 -11.26 5.81
C ASN A 21 -6.48 -9.79 5.59
N SER A 22 -5.18 -9.48 5.54
CA SER A 22 -4.71 -8.13 5.23
C SER A 22 -3.35 -8.12 4.58
N GLU A 23 -3.10 -7.08 3.79
CA GLU A 23 -1.82 -6.81 3.14
C GLU A 23 -1.40 -5.38 3.49
N VAL A 24 -0.11 -5.20 3.79
CA VAL A 24 0.48 -3.88 4.04
C VAL A 24 1.45 -3.58 2.91
N ILE A 25 1.32 -2.40 2.33
CA ILE A 25 2.13 -1.93 1.21
C ILE A 25 2.75 -0.60 1.61
N GLN A 26 4.05 -0.46 1.40
CA GLN A 26 4.83 0.71 1.77
C GLN A 26 5.61 1.24 0.57
N ALA A 27 6.22 2.41 0.71
CA ALA A 27 7.02 3.01 -0.36
C ALA A 27 8.15 2.10 -0.86
N ALA A 28 8.74 1.28 0.02
CA ALA A 28 9.78 0.33 -0.33
C ALA A 28 9.29 -0.84 -1.23
N ASP A 29 7.98 -1.10 -1.26
CA ASP A 29 7.40 -2.16 -2.08
C ASP A 29 7.16 -1.72 -3.54
N LEU A 30 7.35 -0.43 -3.85
CA LEU A 30 7.17 0.10 -5.19
C LEU A 30 8.35 -0.31 -6.10
N VAL A 31 8.04 -1.06 -7.16
CA VAL A 31 8.97 -1.40 -8.24
C VAL A 31 8.52 -0.64 -9.48
N ASN A 32 9.40 0.20 -10.04
CA ASN A 32 9.05 1.11 -11.14
C ASN A 32 7.81 1.96 -10.83
N TYR A 33 7.74 2.52 -9.61
CA TYR A 33 6.65 3.37 -9.13
C TYR A 33 5.29 2.68 -8.94
N GLU A 34 5.26 1.34 -8.94
CA GLU A 34 4.03 0.56 -8.77
C GLU A 34 4.21 -0.62 -7.81
N ALA A 35 3.17 -0.94 -7.04
CA ALA A 35 3.10 -2.20 -6.30
C ALA A 35 1.71 -2.82 -6.45
N SER A 36 1.68 -4.09 -6.84
CA SER A 36 0.42 -4.84 -6.96
C SER A 36 -0.03 -5.36 -5.60
N PHE A 37 -1.35 -5.49 -5.41
CA PHE A 37 -1.95 -6.11 -4.24
C PHE A 37 -3.24 -6.86 -4.59
N LYS A 38 -3.68 -7.72 -3.67
CA LYS A 38 -4.87 -8.58 -3.90
C LYS A 38 -6.06 -8.10 -3.10
N CYS A 39 -7.24 -8.30 -3.68
CA CYS A 39 -8.53 -8.02 -3.06
C CYS A 39 -9.48 -9.21 -3.32
N ALA A 40 -9.04 -10.41 -2.96
CA ALA A 40 -9.63 -11.67 -3.42
C ALA A 40 -11.07 -11.93 -2.95
N ASN A 41 -11.49 -11.31 -1.85
CA ASN A 41 -12.86 -11.39 -1.31
C ASN A 41 -13.55 -10.02 -1.28
N GLY A 42 -12.99 -9.02 -1.99
CA GLY A 42 -13.25 -7.62 -1.69
C GLY A 42 -12.45 -7.17 -0.47
N CYS A 43 -12.23 -5.87 -0.36
CA CYS A 43 -11.36 -5.31 0.65
C CYS A 43 -11.72 -3.84 0.91
N LYS A 44 -11.26 -3.32 2.05
CA LYS A 44 -11.33 -1.92 2.37
C LYS A 44 -9.90 -1.42 2.57
N LEU A 45 -9.57 -0.36 1.84
CA LEU A 45 -8.26 0.27 1.88
C LEU A 45 -8.24 1.38 2.92
N TYR A 46 -7.11 1.51 3.60
CA TYR A 46 -6.78 2.64 4.47
C TYR A 46 -5.37 3.12 4.15
N VAL A 47 -5.15 4.42 4.25
CA VAL A 47 -3.85 5.06 4.04
C VAL A 47 -3.48 5.89 5.26
N ASP A 48 -2.20 6.15 5.46
CA ASP A 48 -1.68 6.90 6.60
C ASP A 48 -1.40 8.38 6.29
N ARG A 49 -1.64 8.83 5.05
CA ARG A 49 -1.34 10.18 4.60
C ARG A 49 -2.24 10.65 3.47
N TRP A 50 -2.29 11.96 3.30
CA TRP A 50 -2.82 12.60 2.09
C TRP A 50 -1.75 12.69 1.02
N ASP A 51 -2.12 12.30 -0.19
CA ASP A 51 -1.24 12.37 -1.36
C ASP A 51 -2.08 12.24 -2.63
N ASP A 52 -2.02 13.25 -3.51
CA ASP A 52 -2.71 13.22 -4.80
C ASP A 52 -1.90 12.50 -5.89
N ASP A 53 -0.60 12.31 -5.66
CA ASP A 53 0.29 11.61 -6.59
C ASP A 53 0.32 10.09 -6.33
N LEU A 54 -0.25 9.61 -5.21
CA LEU A 54 -0.42 8.17 -4.96
C LEU A 54 -1.84 7.72 -5.30
N LEU A 55 -1.93 6.84 -6.30
CA LEU A 55 -3.18 6.40 -6.88
C LEU A 55 -3.42 4.91 -6.63
N ILE A 56 -4.68 4.55 -6.45
CA ILE A 56 -5.15 3.18 -6.56
C ILE A 56 -5.69 2.98 -7.97
N THR A 57 -5.13 2.00 -8.67
CA THR A 57 -5.55 1.66 -10.03
C THR A 57 -5.95 0.20 -10.15
N GLN A 58 -6.77 -0.11 -11.15
CA GLN A 58 -7.08 -1.47 -11.56
C GLN A 58 -7.10 -1.54 -13.08
N ASN A 59 -6.30 -2.43 -13.66
CA ASN A 59 -6.18 -2.58 -15.12
C ASN A 59 -5.92 -1.24 -15.84
N GLY A 60 -5.09 -0.37 -15.24
CA GLY A 60 -4.75 0.95 -15.80
C GLY A 60 -5.79 2.04 -15.59
N LYS A 61 -6.95 1.75 -14.98
CA LYS A 61 -7.95 2.76 -14.61
C LYS A 61 -7.72 3.25 -13.19
N VAL A 62 -7.68 4.57 -13.00
CA VAL A 62 -7.65 5.20 -11.66
C VAL A 62 -8.98 5.00 -10.95
N LEU A 63 -8.92 4.55 -9.70
CA LEU A 63 -10.07 4.32 -8.83
C LEU A 63 -10.18 5.40 -7.74
N ALA A 64 -9.05 5.83 -7.18
CA ALA A 64 -8.97 6.91 -6.18
C ALA A 64 -7.52 7.36 -5.97
N SER A 65 -7.30 8.56 -5.41
CA SER A 65 -6.02 8.98 -4.81
C SER A 65 -5.97 8.67 -3.31
N PHE A 66 -4.79 8.78 -2.68
CA PHE A 66 -4.67 8.64 -1.22
C PHE A 66 -5.46 9.73 -0.48
N THR A 67 -5.52 10.96 -1.01
CA THR A 67 -6.36 12.03 -0.45
C THR A 67 -7.84 11.65 -0.42
N GLU A 68 -8.36 11.04 -1.49
CA GLU A 68 -9.76 10.58 -1.55
C GLU A 68 -10.03 9.43 -0.58
N ILE A 69 -9.08 8.52 -0.40
CA ILE A 69 -9.19 7.37 0.51
C ILE A 69 -9.19 7.82 1.96
N SER A 70 -8.30 8.75 2.30
CA SER A 70 -8.25 9.33 3.64
C SER A 70 -9.51 10.13 3.94
N GLY A 71 -9.97 10.95 2.98
CA GLY A 71 -11.11 11.83 3.19
C GLY A 71 -10.80 12.99 4.15
N PRO A 72 -11.83 13.76 4.57
CA PRO A 72 -11.62 15.03 5.25
C PRO A 72 -11.32 14.90 6.75
N GLN A 73 -11.41 13.71 7.34
CA GLN A 73 -11.27 13.53 8.79
C GLN A 73 -9.83 13.13 9.15
N PRO A 74 -9.08 13.99 9.86
CA PRO A 74 -7.64 13.80 10.08
C PRO A 74 -7.27 12.62 10.98
N TYR A 75 -8.23 11.99 11.66
CA TYR A 75 -7.99 10.86 12.56
C TYR A 75 -8.87 9.65 12.28
N ALA A 76 -9.69 9.70 11.22
CA ALA A 76 -10.65 8.66 10.92
C ALA A 76 -10.77 8.52 9.39
N PRO A 77 -9.78 7.90 8.74
CA PRO A 77 -9.82 7.73 7.30
C PRO A 77 -11.13 7.08 6.86
N LYS A 78 -11.78 7.70 5.86
CA LYS A 78 -13.00 7.18 5.24
C LYS A 78 -12.80 5.74 4.75
N GLY A 79 -11.62 5.53 4.16
CA GLY A 79 -11.24 4.31 3.46
C GLY A 79 -11.95 4.18 2.12
N LEU A 80 -11.49 3.21 1.32
CA LEU A 80 -12.08 2.89 0.03
C LEU A 80 -12.45 1.41 -0.02
N VAL A 81 -13.72 1.11 -0.28
CA VAL A 81 -14.17 -0.27 -0.51
C VAL A 81 -13.95 -0.64 -1.96
N LEU A 82 -13.21 -1.72 -2.17
CA LEU A 82 -12.99 -2.32 -3.48
C LEU A 82 -13.73 -3.65 -3.57
N ALA A 83 -14.31 -3.90 -4.74
CA ALA A 83 -14.93 -5.17 -5.06
C ALA A 83 -13.89 -6.30 -5.10
N LYS A 84 -14.37 -7.54 -5.11
CA LYS A 84 -13.52 -8.70 -5.35
C LYS A 84 -12.82 -8.56 -6.70
N GLY A 85 -11.50 -8.72 -6.71
CA GLY A 85 -10.72 -8.67 -7.94
C GLY A 85 -9.23 -8.88 -7.76
N THR A 86 -8.54 -8.86 -8.89
CA THR A 86 -7.08 -8.92 -9.01
C THR A 86 -6.57 -7.68 -9.75
N ASN A 87 -5.24 -7.57 -9.89
CA ASN A 87 -4.55 -6.49 -10.61
C ASN A 87 -4.82 -5.09 -10.06
N TYR A 88 -5.13 -5.00 -8.77
CA TYR A 88 -5.09 -3.74 -8.07
C TYR A 88 -3.64 -3.33 -7.87
N LYS A 89 -3.38 -2.04 -8.01
CA LYS A 89 -2.06 -1.46 -7.81
C LYS A 89 -2.16 -0.18 -7.00
N VAL A 90 -1.15 0.06 -6.18
CA VAL A 90 -0.77 1.43 -5.83
C VAL A 90 0.24 1.88 -6.89
N GLN A 91 0.06 3.09 -7.39
CA GLN A 91 0.87 3.67 -8.45
C GLN A 91 1.19 5.13 -8.11
N ALA A 92 2.46 5.50 -8.18
CA ALA A 92 2.85 6.89 -8.11
C ALA A 92 2.71 7.55 -9.50
N ASN A 93 2.04 8.69 -9.55
CA ASN A 93 1.84 9.51 -10.73
C ASN A 93 2.90 10.63 -10.83
N THR A 94 4.10 10.37 -10.33
CA THR A 94 5.20 11.33 -10.29
C THR A 94 6.52 10.65 -10.63
N THR A 95 7.45 11.42 -11.18
CA THR A 95 8.84 10.99 -11.41
C THR A 95 9.74 11.31 -10.21
N GLN A 96 9.22 12.06 -9.23
CA GLN A 96 9.94 12.39 -8.01
C GLN A 96 10.00 11.19 -7.06
N PRO A 97 10.97 11.17 -6.12
CA PRO A 97 11.00 10.18 -5.06
C PRO A 97 9.68 10.17 -4.28
N VAL A 98 9.06 8.99 -4.20
CA VAL A 98 7.80 8.79 -3.47
C VAL A 98 8.08 8.92 -1.97
N ALA A 99 7.36 9.81 -1.29
CA ALA A 99 7.46 9.94 0.15
C ALA A 99 6.95 8.66 0.85
N ASN A 100 7.48 8.38 2.04
CA ASN A 100 7.04 7.21 2.82
C ASN A 100 5.52 7.23 3.06
N PHE A 101 4.91 6.06 2.91
CA PHE A 101 3.49 5.82 3.12
C PHE A 101 3.26 4.40 3.62
N VAL A 102 2.06 4.17 4.16
CA VAL A 102 1.53 2.85 4.47
C VAL A 102 0.10 2.73 3.95
N LEU A 103 -0.13 1.76 3.07
CA LEU A 103 -1.43 1.35 2.57
C LEU A 103 -1.79 0.01 3.17
N TYR A 104 -2.94 -0.05 3.84
CA TYR A 104 -3.52 -1.26 4.41
C TYR A 104 -4.66 -1.72 3.52
N SER A 105 -4.56 -2.94 2.97
CA SER A 105 -5.67 -3.64 2.33
C SER A 105 -6.27 -4.63 3.31
N VAL A 106 -7.51 -4.43 3.75
CA VAL A 106 -8.20 -5.31 4.71
C VAL A 106 -9.31 -6.07 4.00
N SER A 107 -9.19 -7.40 3.92
CA SER A 107 -10.16 -8.30 3.29
C SER A 107 -11.54 -8.20 3.94
N ALA A 108 -12.61 -8.33 3.16
CA ALA A 108 -13.99 -8.39 3.65
C ALA A 108 -14.25 -9.54 4.63
N GLY A 109 -13.41 -10.58 4.63
CA GLY A 109 -13.46 -11.69 5.59
C GLY A 109 -12.70 -11.44 6.90
N ALA A 110 -12.06 -10.29 7.08
CA ALA A 110 -11.33 -9.97 8.31
C ALA A 110 -12.31 -9.71 9.47
N ALA A 111 -11.98 -10.16 10.67
CA ALA A 111 -12.81 -9.95 11.87
C ALA A 111 -13.07 -8.46 12.18
N ASN A 112 -12.12 -7.61 11.82
CA ASN A 112 -12.12 -6.16 11.99
C ASN A 112 -12.49 -5.39 10.71
N TYR A 113 -13.06 -6.06 9.70
CA TYR A 113 -13.53 -5.39 8.49
C TYR A 113 -14.62 -4.36 8.81
N GLY A 114 -14.52 -3.17 8.21
CA GLY A 114 -15.52 -2.10 8.37
C GLY A 114 -15.43 -1.31 9.68
N LEU A 115 -14.61 -1.72 10.65
CA LEU A 115 -14.36 -0.94 11.85
C LEU A 115 -13.66 0.39 11.50
N SER A 116 -13.99 1.45 12.24
CA SER A 116 -13.28 2.73 12.13
C SER A 116 -11.84 2.55 12.53
N VAL A 117 -10.93 2.99 11.65
CA VAL A 117 -9.50 3.02 11.93
C VAL A 117 -9.16 4.40 12.45
N ALA A 118 -8.42 4.46 13.56
CA ALA A 118 -7.81 5.70 14.03
C ALA A 118 -6.37 5.75 13.54
N ALA A 119 -6.09 6.60 12.55
CA ALA A 119 -4.75 6.82 12.03
C ALA A 119 -4.56 8.33 11.82
N PRO A 120 -3.54 8.97 12.43
CA PRO A 120 -3.27 10.37 12.17
C PRO A 120 -2.95 10.54 10.68
N GLN A 121 -3.68 11.43 10.04
CA GLN A 121 -3.54 11.78 8.63
C GLN A 121 -2.84 13.13 8.54
N GLY A 122 -1.69 13.14 7.88
CA GLY A 122 -0.96 14.37 7.54
C GLY A 122 -0.32 14.24 6.16
N THR A 123 0.48 15.22 5.77
CA THR A 123 1.35 15.14 4.58
C THR A 123 2.62 14.33 4.84
N THR A 124 2.89 14.03 6.10
CA THR A 124 3.97 13.16 6.55
C THR A 124 3.28 11.97 7.23
N GLY A 125 3.36 10.79 6.62
CA GLY A 125 2.79 9.55 7.19
C GLY A 125 3.36 9.20 8.56
N ILE A 126 2.96 8.06 9.13
CA ILE A 126 3.43 7.65 10.47
C ILE A 126 4.94 7.41 10.42
N LYS A 127 5.72 8.26 11.08
CA LYS A 127 7.14 8.04 11.33
C LYS A 127 7.29 7.24 12.63
N PHE A 128 7.88 6.06 12.54
CA PHE A 128 8.43 5.38 13.71
C PHE A 128 9.82 5.98 13.96
N GLU A 129 9.98 6.73 15.05
CA GLU A 129 11.31 7.09 15.54
C GLU A 129 11.89 5.84 16.21
N GLY A 130 13.03 5.37 15.69
CA GLY A 130 13.78 4.23 16.24
C GLY A 130 14.88 4.69 17.19
#